data_AF-A0A4D7GWP2-F1
#
_entry.id   AF-A0A4D7GWP2-F1
#
_cell.length_a   1.000
_cell.length_b   1.000
_cell.length_c   1.000
_cell.angle_alpha   90.00
_cell.angle_beta   90.00
_cell.angle_gamma   90.00
#
_symmetry.space_group_name_H-M   'P 1'
#
loop_
_entity.id
_entity.type
_entity.pdbx_description
1 polymer ?
#
loop_
_entity_poly.entity_id
_entity_poly.type
_entity_poly.pdbx_seq_one_letter_code
_entity_poly.pdbx_strand_id
1 'polypeptide(L)'
;MAPERDDAEGLGFDARFDVPLRGVGVDADTRCEHYDTERDVIAIKFPCCGVYFPCFECHEALADHEAQRWPADRFDDPAVLCGVCGERLSVASYLDSGHTCRSCGAAFNPGCASHAQRYFDTT
;
A
#
# COMPACT_ATOMS: atom_id res chain seq x y z
N MET A 1 10.58 -5.11 -34.65
CA MET A 1 9.71 -6.11 -34.03
C MET A 1 9.69 -5.80 -32.55
N ALA A 2 8.65 -5.11 -32.08
CA ALA A 2 8.43 -4.95 -30.65
C ALA A 2 7.85 -6.27 -30.13
N PRO A 3 8.24 -6.77 -28.95
CA PRO A 3 7.51 -7.88 -28.36
C PRO A 3 6.13 -7.36 -27.95
N GLU A 4 5.12 -8.06 -28.44
CA GLU A 4 3.72 -7.96 -28.05
C GLU A 4 3.66 -8.22 -26.54
N ARG A 5 3.13 -7.25 -25.78
CA ARG A 5 2.89 -7.42 -24.34
C ARG A 5 1.54 -8.09 -24.20
N ASP A 6 1.56 -9.39 -23.89
CA ASP A 6 0.40 -10.20 -23.53
C ASP A 6 -0.50 -9.45 -22.52
N ASP A 7 -1.71 -9.15 -22.95
CA ASP A 7 -2.80 -8.69 -22.11
C ASP A 7 -3.49 -9.91 -21.47
N ALA A 8 -3.56 -9.87 -20.14
CA ALA A 8 -4.43 -10.61 -19.22
C ALA A 8 -4.26 -12.15 -19.11
N GLU A 9 -3.80 -12.60 -17.93
CA GLU A 9 -4.56 -13.50 -17.02
C GLU A 9 -3.64 -14.17 -15.99
N GLY A 10 -3.64 -13.61 -14.79
CA GLY A 10 -3.08 -14.18 -13.60
C GLY A 10 -3.25 -13.17 -12.47
N LEU A 11 -4.23 -13.39 -11.59
CA LEU A 11 -4.45 -12.65 -10.34
C LEU A 11 -3.31 -12.96 -9.35
N GLY A 12 -2.08 -12.82 -9.80
CA GLY A 12 -0.86 -13.03 -9.03
C GLY A 12 -0.46 -11.77 -8.29
N PHE A 13 0.44 -11.94 -7.34
CA PHE A 13 1.11 -10.82 -6.70
C PHE A 13 2.14 -10.22 -7.66
N ASP A 14 2.36 -8.93 -7.54
CA ASP A 14 3.37 -8.21 -8.29
C ASP A 14 4.78 -8.69 -7.88
N ALA A 15 5.43 -9.41 -8.78
CA ALA A 15 6.71 -10.06 -8.52
C ALA A 15 7.89 -9.10 -8.27
N ARG A 16 7.70 -7.79 -8.45
CA ARG A 16 8.71 -6.77 -8.09
C ARG A 16 8.89 -6.64 -6.58
N PHE A 17 7.88 -7.04 -5.80
CA PHE A 17 7.87 -6.90 -4.35
C PHE A 17 8.01 -8.28 -3.69
N ASP A 18 8.68 -8.31 -2.54
CA ASP A 18 8.86 -9.52 -1.73
C ASP A 18 7.66 -9.81 -0.80
N VAL A 19 6.59 -9.02 -0.93
CA VAL A 19 5.31 -9.18 -0.24
C VAL A 19 4.20 -9.43 -1.26
N PRO A 20 3.08 -10.05 -0.84
CA PRO A 20 1.89 -10.09 -1.66
C PRO A 20 1.37 -8.67 -1.92
N LEU A 21 1.63 -8.12 -3.10
CA LEU A 21 1.19 -6.78 -3.50
C LEU A 21 0.32 -6.86 -4.76
N ARG A 22 -0.79 -6.11 -4.77
CA ARG A 22 -1.68 -5.95 -5.92
C ARG A 22 -2.07 -4.47 -6.07
N GLY A 23 -2.37 -4.05 -7.29
CA GLY A 23 -2.86 -2.72 -7.58
C GLY A 23 -3.00 -2.48 -9.07
N VAL A 24 -3.59 -1.35 -9.44
CA VAL A 24 -3.79 -0.97 -10.84
C VAL A 24 -2.66 -0.04 -11.28
N GLY A 25 -1.94 -0.42 -12.34
CA GLY A 25 -0.79 0.31 -12.89
C GLY A 25 0.31 0.63 -11.86
N VAL A 26 0.64 -0.34 -11.00
CA VAL A 26 1.61 -0.12 -9.92
C VAL A 26 3.02 0.15 -10.48
N ASP A 27 3.72 1.17 -10.00
CA ASP A 27 5.12 1.43 -10.34
C ASP A 27 6.10 0.70 -9.39
N ALA A 28 7.40 0.95 -9.51
CA ALA A 28 8.41 0.32 -8.64
C ALA A 28 8.39 0.85 -7.20
N ASP A 29 7.86 2.05 -6.97
CA ASP A 29 7.77 2.70 -5.67
C ASP A 29 6.38 2.55 -5.04
N THR A 30 5.54 1.62 -5.55
CA THR A 30 4.16 1.36 -5.13
C THR A 30 3.13 2.45 -5.49
N ARG A 31 3.45 3.44 -6.33
CA ARG A 31 2.44 4.38 -6.85
C ARG A 31 1.46 3.64 -7.74
N CYS A 32 0.22 4.10 -7.86
CA CYS A 32 -0.81 3.48 -8.69
C CYS A 32 -1.54 4.50 -9.57
N GLU A 33 -2.38 4.04 -10.49
CA GLU A 33 -3.14 4.95 -11.38
C GLU A 33 -4.09 5.91 -10.63
N HIS A 34 -4.50 5.57 -9.40
CA HIS A 34 -5.36 6.44 -8.58
C HIS A 34 -4.57 7.54 -7.85
N TYR A 35 -3.34 7.24 -7.43
CA TYR A 35 -2.48 8.12 -6.63
C TYR A 35 -1.01 7.94 -7.06
N ASP A 36 -0.45 8.94 -7.74
CA ASP A 36 0.85 8.85 -8.40
C ASP A 36 1.83 10.00 -8.11
N THR A 37 1.60 10.77 -7.05
CA THR A 37 2.54 11.82 -6.68
C THR A 37 3.86 11.24 -6.21
N GLU A 38 4.91 12.06 -6.18
CA GLU A 38 6.22 11.69 -5.65
C GLU A 38 6.18 11.14 -4.21
N ARG A 39 5.10 11.41 -3.47
CA ARG A 39 4.89 11.02 -2.07
C ARG A 39 3.95 9.82 -1.88
N ASP A 40 3.29 9.34 -2.94
CA ASP A 40 2.37 8.19 -2.90
C ASP A 40 3.14 6.86 -2.97
N VAL A 41 4.16 6.74 -2.12
CA VAL A 41 5.16 5.67 -2.17
C VAL A 41 5.00 4.66 -1.05
N ILE A 42 3.76 4.43 -0.63
CA ILE A 42 3.42 3.40 0.36
C ILE A 42 2.40 2.42 -0.20
N ALA A 43 2.44 1.19 0.31
CA ALA A 43 1.34 0.25 0.19
C ALA A 43 0.87 -0.19 1.58
N ILE A 44 -0.43 -0.36 1.75
CA ILE A 44 -1.06 -0.73 3.02
C ILE A 44 -1.57 -2.16 2.90
N LYS A 45 -1.17 -3.01 3.86
CA LYS A 45 -1.70 -4.36 4.02
C LYS A 45 -3.13 -4.28 4.50
N PHE A 46 -4.06 -4.98 3.85
CA PHE A 46 -5.43 -5.06 4.32
C PHE A 46 -5.60 -6.29 5.23
N PRO A 47 -6.16 -6.17 6.44
CA PRO A 47 -6.28 -7.29 7.39
C PRO A 47 -7.27 -8.37 6.91
N CYS A 48 -8.22 -8.04 6.04
CA CYS A 48 -9.18 -8.99 5.47
C CYS A 48 -8.54 -10.07 4.59
N CYS A 49 -7.41 -9.77 3.93
CA CYS A 49 -6.78 -10.69 2.98
C CYS A 49 -5.26 -10.83 3.14
N GLY A 50 -4.62 -9.98 3.94
CA GLY A 50 -3.18 -9.99 4.15
C GLY A 50 -2.35 -9.50 2.95
N VAL A 51 -2.99 -8.85 1.97
CA VAL A 51 -2.35 -8.34 0.75
C VAL A 51 -2.13 -6.84 0.87
N TYR A 52 -0.99 -6.36 0.35
CA TYR A 52 -0.65 -4.95 0.24
C TYR A 52 -1.27 -4.33 -1.01
N PHE A 53 -1.87 -3.16 -0.84
CA PHE A 53 -2.37 -2.34 -1.93
C PHE A 53 -1.85 -0.90 -1.80
N PRO A 54 -1.47 -0.23 -2.90
CA PRO A 54 -1.11 1.19 -2.87
C PRO A 54 -2.17 2.10 -2.24
N CYS A 55 -3.44 1.79 -2.48
CA CYS A 55 -4.56 2.55 -1.97
C CYS A 55 -5.83 1.70 -1.82
N PHE A 56 -6.85 2.26 -1.17
CA PHE A 56 -8.15 1.61 -0.97
C PHE A 56 -8.90 1.37 -2.28
N GLU A 57 -8.79 2.26 -3.26
CA GLU A 57 -9.45 2.10 -4.58
C GLU A 57 -8.83 0.93 -5.36
N CYS A 58 -7.53 0.67 -5.19
CA CYS A 58 -6.91 -0.54 -5.73
C CYS A 58 -7.44 -1.82 -5.06
N HIS A 59 -7.74 -1.79 -3.76
CA HIS A 59 -8.38 -2.93 -3.08
C HIS A 59 -9.80 -3.12 -3.60
N GLU A 60 -10.61 -2.06 -3.61
CA GLU A 60 -11.99 -2.08 -4.10
C GLU A 60 -12.11 -2.59 -5.55
N ALA A 61 -11.17 -2.21 -6.41
CA ALA A 61 -11.17 -2.64 -7.81
C ALA A 61 -10.77 -4.11 -8.02
N LEU A 62 -9.98 -4.70 -7.12
CA LEU A 62 -9.30 -5.99 -7.36
C LEU A 62 -9.62 -7.09 -6.34
N ALA A 63 -10.23 -6.75 -5.22
CA ALA A 63 -10.62 -7.70 -4.19
C ALA A 63 -12.12 -8.02 -4.31
N ASP A 64 -12.46 -9.31 -4.26
CA ASP A 64 -13.85 -9.77 -4.31
C ASP A 64 -14.58 -9.67 -2.96
N HIS A 65 -14.13 -8.78 -2.07
CA HIS A 65 -14.64 -8.60 -0.72
C HIS A 65 -14.42 -7.17 -0.22
N GLU A 66 -15.20 -6.76 0.78
CA GLU A 66 -15.11 -5.44 1.37
C GLU A 66 -13.81 -5.27 2.20
N ALA A 67 -13.28 -4.04 2.17
CA ALA A 67 -12.13 -3.65 2.96
C ALA A 67 -12.42 -3.75 4.47
N GLN A 68 -11.48 -4.31 5.22
CA GLN A 68 -11.45 -4.21 6.68
C GLN A 68 -10.37 -3.23 7.10
N ARG A 69 -10.61 -2.54 8.22
CA ARG A 69 -9.67 -1.61 8.84
C ARG A 69 -8.83 -2.34 9.88
N TRP A 70 -7.59 -1.92 10.07
CA TRP A 70 -6.78 -2.41 11.17
C TRP A 70 -7.40 -1.96 12.50
N PRO A 71 -7.65 -2.89 13.43
CA PRO A 71 -8.11 -2.54 14.76
C PRO A 71 -6.94 -1.98 15.59
N ALA A 72 -7.25 -1.05 16.49
CA ALA A 72 -6.25 -0.33 17.29
C ALA A 72 -5.35 -1.25 18.13
N ASP A 73 -5.87 -2.38 18.61
CA ASP A 73 -5.13 -3.40 19.37
C ASP A 73 -4.09 -4.18 18.54
N ARG A 74 -4.05 -3.95 17.22
CA ARG A 74 -3.09 -4.55 16.28
C ARG A 74 -2.19 -3.50 15.60
N PHE A 75 -2.13 -2.28 16.09
CA PHE A 75 -1.32 -1.22 15.47
C PHE A 75 0.19 -1.44 15.54
N ASP A 76 0.66 -2.39 16.36
CA ASP A 76 2.06 -2.81 16.41
C ASP A 76 2.45 -3.79 15.29
N ASP A 77 1.48 -4.33 14.55
CA ASP A 77 1.76 -5.23 13.44
C ASP A 77 2.27 -4.49 12.19
N PRO A 78 3.19 -5.11 11.41
CA PRO A 78 3.68 -4.53 10.16
C PRO A 78 2.55 -4.48 9.12
N ALA A 79 2.11 -3.26 8.82
CA ALA A 79 0.93 -2.99 8.01
C ALA A 79 1.20 -2.02 6.85
N VAL A 80 2.29 -1.26 6.90
CA VAL A 80 2.62 -0.27 5.87
C VAL A 80 3.97 -0.61 5.27
N LEU A 81 4.04 -0.76 3.95
CA LEU A 81 5.26 -0.93 3.18
C LEU A 81 5.70 0.42 2.63
N CYS A 82 6.97 0.77 2.80
CA CYS A 82 7.59 1.85 2.04
C CYS A 82 8.05 1.32 0.68
N GLY A 83 7.45 1.79 -0.41
CA GLY A 83 7.80 1.35 -1.76
C GLY A 83 9.22 1.70 -2.19
N VAL A 84 9.81 2.76 -1.65
CA VAL A 84 11.17 3.20 -1.99
C VAL A 84 12.27 2.28 -1.46
N CYS A 85 12.10 1.74 -0.25
CA CYS A 85 13.15 0.96 0.43
C CYS A 85 12.72 -0.43 0.89
N GLY A 86 11.44 -0.78 0.78
CA GLY A 86 10.88 -2.06 1.23
C GLY A 86 10.68 -2.19 2.73
N GLU A 87 10.94 -1.15 3.53
CA GLU A 87 10.72 -1.17 4.98
C GLU A 87 9.25 -1.42 5.31
N ARG A 88 8.99 -2.29 6.30
CA ARG A 88 7.64 -2.60 6.77
C ARG A 88 7.42 -1.97 8.13
N LEU A 89 6.64 -0.90 8.14
CA LEU A 89 6.29 -0.16 9.34
C LEU A 89 5.03 -0.74 9.98
N SER A 90 4.98 -0.69 11.31
CA SER A 90 3.72 -0.86 12.02
C SER A 90 2.80 0.33 11.78
N VAL A 91 1.49 0.17 12.01
CA VAL A 91 0.53 1.30 11.92
C VAL A 91 0.95 2.41 12.85
N ALA A 92 1.30 2.09 14.10
CA ALA A 92 1.77 3.07 15.08
C ALA A 92 3.03 3.81 14.59
N SER A 93 4.02 3.09 14.05
CA SER A 93 5.26 3.69 13.53
C SER A 93 5.00 4.60 12.32
N TYR A 94 4.08 4.20 11.44
CA TYR A 94 3.67 5.01 10.29
C TYR A 94 2.96 6.29 10.72
N LEU A 95 2.01 6.20 11.66
CA LEU A 95 1.27 7.37 12.17
C LEU A 95 2.19 8.34 12.93
N ASP A 96 3.19 7.85 13.65
CA ASP A 96 4.20 8.67 14.36
C ASP A 96 5.35 9.14 13.44
N SER A 97 5.37 8.75 12.16
CA SER A 97 6.52 8.96 11.27
C SER A 97 6.78 10.41 10.87
N GLY A 98 5.83 11.32 11.10
CA GLY A 98 5.89 12.68 10.56
C GLY A 98 5.85 12.70 9.02
N HIS A 99 5.14 11.72 8.42
CA HIS A 99 5.05 11.52 6.97
C HIS A 99 6.40 11.30 6.28
N THR A 100 7.32 10.60 6.94
CA THR A 100 8.64 10.30 6.37
C THR A 100 9.05 8.88 6.74
N CYS A 101 9.58 8.13 5.79
CA CYS A 101 10.15 6.83 6.09
C CYS A 101 11.36 6.99 7.03
N ARG A 102 11.30 6.39 8.22
CA ARG A 102 12.42 6.45 9.19
C ARG A 102 13.65 5.67 8.75
N SER A 103 13.50 4.77 7.77
CA SER A 103 14.60 3.95 7.24
C SER A 103 15.36 4.68 6.12
N CYS A 104 14.66 5.22 5.12
CA CYS A 104 15.30 5.83 3.93
C CYS A 104 15.09 7.35 3.78
N GLY A 105 14.27 7.99 4.60
CA GLY A 105 13.98 9.42 4.52
C GLY A 105 13.01 9.83 3.40
N ALA A 106 12.41 8.89 2.66
CA ALA A 106 11.40 9.20 1.66
C ALA A 106 10.19 9.91 2.27
N ALA A 107 9.69 10.96 1.61
CA ALA A 107 8.48 11.65 2.03
C ALA A 107 7.24 10.81 1.69
N PHE A 108 6.34 10.67 2.66
CA PHE A 108 5.02 10.08 2.48
C PHE A 108 3.97 11.16 2.27
N ASN A 109 2.89 10.82 1.59
CA ASN A 109 1.81 11.78 1.34
C ASN A 109 1.06 12.10 2.65
N PRO A 110 1.06 13.36 3.13
CA PRO A 110 0.27 13.74 4.31
C PRO A 110 -1.23 13.56 4.10
N GLY A 111 -1.69 13.64 2.85
CA GLY A 111 -3.07 13.36 2.46
C GLY A 111 -3.50 11.91 2.71
N CYS A 112 -2.57 10.95 2.84
CA CYS A 112 -2.96 9.60 3.30
C CYS A 112 -3.58 9.63 4.70
N ALA A 113 -3.23 10.61 5.55
CA ALA A 113 -3.83 10.77 6.87
C ALA A 113 -5.30 11.24 6.81
N SER A 114 -5.70 12.03 5.79
CA SER A 114 -7.12 12.40 5.65
C SER A 114 -8.01 11.21 5.32
N HIS A 115 -7.41 10.13 4.80
CA HIS A 115 -8.07 8.86 4.52
C HIS A 115 -7.70 7.76 5.51
N ALA A 116 -7.02 8.08 6.61
CA ALA A 116 -6.59 7.09 7.61
C ALA A 116 -7.76 6.24 8.11
N GLN A 117 -8.95 6.83 8.26
CA GLN A 117 -10.17 6.14 8.67
C GLN A 117 -10.65 5.05 7.70
N ARG A 118 -10.15 5.01 6.46
CA ARG A 118 -10.40 3.91 5.51
C ARG A 118 -9.51 2.70 5.76
N TYR A 119 -8.38 2.88 6.46
CA TYR A 119 -7.38 1.84 6.68
C TYR A 119 -7.25 1.44 8.16
N PHE A 120 -7.46 2.38 9.08
CA PHE A 120 -7.16 2.26 10.49
C PHE A 120 -8.37 2.68 11.32
N ASP A 121 -8.66 1.92 12.38
CA ASP A 121 -9.70 2.28 13.35
C ASP A 121 -9.13 3.26 14.39
N THR A 122 -8.97 4.51 13.96
CA THR A 122 -8.55 5.62 14.83
C THR A 122 -9.80 6.24 15.44
N THR A 123 -10.09 5.87 16.68
CA THR A 123 -11.20 6.39 17.49
C THR A 123 -11.09 7.89 17.76
#